data_AF-A0A5J4UZD6-F1
#
_entry.id   AF-A0A5J4UZD6-F1
#
_cell.length_a   1.000
_cell.length_b   1.000
_cell.length_c   1.000
_cell.angle_alpha   90.00
_cell.angle_beta   90.00
_cell.angle_gamma   90.00
#
_symmetry.space_group_name_H-M   'P 1'
#
loop_
_entity.id
_entity.type
_entity.pdbx_description
1 polymer ?
#
loop_
_entity_poly.entity_id
_entity_poly.type
_entity_poly.pdbx_seq_one_letter_code
_entity_poly.pdbx_strand_id
1 'polypeptide(L)'
;MYFHQVEIVTTGGGAVRFNPNLYDNGKVCLSLLGTWSGSAGEKWNAQHSTLLQVLISIQALILVDEPFFNEPGHESQIGTAHGQQQSRSYNTNIRQQTVRLAMIDQIERAQHGESEFNEVILAHFALKKEDILGIVGAWKADTGINQADFNRLQQLLTSLK
;
A
#
# COMPACT_ATOMS: atom_id res chain seq x y z
N MET A 1 -2.41 -28.21 10.59
CA MET A 1 -2.68 -27.33 9.43
C MET A 1 -1.93 -26.03 9.70
N TYR A 2 -0.80 -25.81 9.03
CA TYR A 2 -0.04 -24.56 9.21
C TYR A 2 -0.75 -23.48 8.38
N PHE A 3 -1.38 -22.53 9.04
CA PHE A 3 -1.85 -21.31 8.38
C PHE A 3 -0.65 -20.36 8.32
N HIS A 4 -0.21 -20.04 7.10
CA HIS A 4 0.78 -19.00 6.92
C HIS A 4 0.08 -17.67 7.16
N GLN A 5 0.44 -16.99 8.25
CA GLN A 5 -0.12 -15.69 8.62
C GLN A 5 0.75 -14.60 8.00
N VAL A 6 0.13 -13.78 7.16
CA VAL A 6 0.75 -12.58 6.59
C VAL A 6 -0.01 -11.38 7.12
N GLU A 7 0.72 -10.41 7.63
CA GLU A 7 0.17 -9.18 8.17
C GLU A 7 0.82 -7.96 7.53
N ILE A 8 0.02 -6.93 7.26
CA ILE A 8 0.54 -5.59 6.97
C ILE A 8 0.83 -4.88 8.29
N VAL A 9 2.08 -4.50 8.49
CA VAL A 9 2.52 -3.79 9.70
C VAL A 9 2.37 -2.27 9.58
N THR A 10 2.41 -1.74 8.35
CA THR A 10 2.27 -0.31 8.06
C THR A 10 0.80 0.09 8.05
N THR A 11 0.20 0.20 9.24
CA THR A 11 -1.22 0.59 9.42
C THR A 11 -1.41 1.84 10.28
N GLY A 12 -0.31 2.49 10.69
CA GLY A 12 -0.36 3.62 11.61
C GLY A 12 -0.91 3.24 12.98
N GLY A 13 -0.59 2.03 13.46
CA GLY A 13 -1.13 1.50 14.72
C GLY A 13 -2.61 1.15 14.65
N GLY A 14 -3.11 0.73 13.48
CA GLY A 14 -4.52 0.43 13.28
C GLY A 14 -5.39 1.62 12.90
N ALA A 15 -4.80 2.75 12.52
CA ALA A 15 -5.54 3.94 12.11
C ALA A 15 -5.96 3.91 10.63
N VAL A 16 -5.29 3.13 9.78
CA VAL A 16 -5.47 3.17 8.33
C VAL A 16 -5.71 1.79 7.75
N ARG A 17 -6.85 1.63 7.07
CA ARG A 17 -7.15 0.53 6.13
C ARG A 17 -6.68 0.95 4.73
N PHE A 18 -5.58 0.39 4.25
CA PHE A 18 -4.93 0.82 2.99
C PHE A 18 -5.64 0.34 1.72
N ASN A 19 -6.36 -0.77 1.80
CA ASN A 19 -7.05 -1.40 0.68
C ASN A 19 -8.22 -2.23 1.22
N PRO A 20 -9.27 -2.52 0.45
CA PRO A 20 -10.30 -3.45 0.89
C PRO A 20 -9.77 -4.80 1.39
N ASN A 21 -8.63 -5.24 0.85
CA ASN A 21 -7.91 -6.46 1.23
C ASN A 21 -6.79 -6.25 2.27
N LEU A 22 -6.51 -5.01 2.72
CA LEU A 22 -5.48 -4.68 3.71
C LEU A 22 -6.13 -3.94 4.88
N TYR A 23 -6.51 -4.70 5.90
CA TYR A 23 -7.25 -4.21 7.05
C TYR A 23 -6.35 -3.37 7.96
N ASP A 24 -6.97 -2.45 8.68
CA ASP A 24 -6.31 -1.62 9.69
C ASP A 24 -5.65 -2.45 10.80
N ASN A 25 -6.27 -3.54 11.21
CA ASN A 25 -5.73 -4.50 12.18
C ASN A 25 -4.61 -5.40 11.63
N GLY A 26 -4.13 -5.16 10.41
CA GLY A 26 -3.04 -5.92 9.79
C GLY A 26 -3.48 -7.11 8.96
N LYS A 27 -4.75 -7.53 8.99
CA LYS A 27 -5.22 -8.68 8.21
C LYS A 27 -5.07 -8.45 6.70
N VAL A 28 -4.44 -9.40 6.02
CA VAL A 28 -4.35 -9.45 4.55
C VAL A 28 -5.35 -10.47 4.00
N CYS A 29 -6.21 -10.04 3.08
CA CYS A 29 -7.20 -10.88 2.41
C CYS A 29 -6.68 -11.37 1.06
N LEU A 30 -6.39 -12.66 0.96
CA LEU A 30 -5.99 -13.33 -0.27
C LEU A 30 -6.47 -14.78 -0.25
N SER A 31 -6.99 -15.28 -1.37
CA SER A 31 -7.47 -16.67 -1.49
C SER A 31 -6.36 -17.69 -1.21
N LEU A 32 -5.13 -17.41 -1.66
CA LEU A 32 -3.93 -18.18 -1.36
C LEU A 32 -3.60 -18.24 0.14
N LEU A 33 -4.08 -17.29 0.95
CA LEU A 33 -3.91 -17.29 2.41
C LEU A 33 -5.13 -17.86 3.14
N GLY A 34 -6.18 -18.26 2.42
CA GLY A 34 -7.43 -18.72 2.99
C GLY A 34 -8.27 -17.62 3.65
N THR A 35 -7.91 -16.34 3.44
CA THR A 35 -8.57 -15.17 4.04
C THR A 35 -9.53 -14.46 3.09
N TRP A 36 -9.67 -14.96 1.86
CA TRP A 36 -10.60 -14.47 0.84
C TRP A 36 -11.26 -15.63 0.09
N SER A 37 -12.39 -15.36 -0.55
CA SER A 37 -13.05 -16.33 -1.44
C SER A 37 -12.19 -16.61 -2.68
N GLY A 38 -12.28 -17.83 -3.18
CA GLY A 38 -11.55 -18.28 -4.35
C GLY A 38 -11.91 -19.72 -4.71
N SER A 39 -11.74 -20.06 -5.97
CA SER A 39 -11.85 -21.42 -6.50
C SER A 39 -10.78 -22.34 -5.92
N ALA A 40 -10.93 -23.66 -6.09
CA ALA A 40 -9.99 -24.63 -5.54
C ALA A 40 -8.53 -24.43 -6.03
N GLY A 41 -8.35 -23.94 -7.26
CA GLY A 41 -7.03 -23.65 -7.83
C GLY A 41 -6.37 -22.37 -7.31
N GLU A 42 -7.14 -21.47 -6.69
CA GLU A 42 -6.66 -20.18 -6.15
C GLU A 42 -6.30 -20.26 -4.66
N LYS A 43 -6.61 -21.39 -4.00
CA LYS A 43 -6.30 -21.62 -2.59
C LYS A 43 -4.90 -22.19 -2.41
N TRP A 44 -4.36 -22.07 -1.19
CA TRP A 44 -3.07 -22.65 -0.83
C TRP A 44 -3.00 -24.13 -1.18
N ASN A 45 -1.94 -24.51 -1.90
CA ASN A 45 -1.59 -25.90 -2.18
C ASN A 45 -0.18 -26.16 -1.65
N ALA A 46 -0.03 -27.07 -0.68
CA ALA A 46 1.25 -27.33 -0.03
C ALA A 46 2.35 -27.87 -0.97
N GLN A 47 2.00 -28.40 -2.14
CA GLN A 47 2.93 -28.96 -3.12
C GLN A 47 3.37 -27.92 -4.17
N HIS A 48 2.61 -26.84 -4.36
CA HIS A 48 2.80 -25.91 -5.47
C HIS A 48 2.86 -24.43 -5.06
N SER A 49 2.26 -24.08 -3.92
CA SER A 49 2.23 -22.71 -3.45
C SER A 49 3.56 -22.29 -2.83
N THR A 50 3.96 -21.05 -3.08
CA THR A 50 5.24 -20.48 -2.65
C THR A 50 5.03 -19.09 -2.04
N LEU A 51 5.97 -18.66 -1.20
CA LEU A 51 5.99 -17.27 -0.70
C LEU A 51 6.07 -16.26 -1.85
N LEU A 52 6.81 -16.59 -2.92
CA LEU A 52 6.90 -15.74 -4.10
C LEU A 52 5.52 -15.49 -4.75
N GLN A 53 4.69 -16.52 -4.88
CA GLN A 53 3.32 -16.35 -5.40
C GLN A 53 2.49 -15.45 -4.49
N VAL A 54 2.60 -15.57 -3.16
CA VAL A 54 1.91 -14.68 -2.23
C VAL A 54 2.34 -13.22 -2.46
N LEU A 55 3.65 -12.96 -2.55
CA LEU A 55 4.18 -11.61 -2.79
C LEU A 55 3.73 -11.03 -4.14
N ILE A 56 3.77 -11.83 -5.21
CA ILE A 56 3.29 -11.43 -6.53
C ILE A 56 1.79 -11.16 -6.51
N SER A 57 0.98 -11.99 -5.84
CA SER A 57 -0.45 -11.77 -5.73
C SER A 57 -0.79 -10.48 -4.97
N ILE A 58 -0.05 -10.14 -3.91
CA ILE A 58 -0.22 -8.85 -3.22
C ILE A 58 0.06 -7.70 -4.19
N GLN A 59 1.16 -7.75 -4.94
CA GLN A 59 1.49 -6.69 -5.89
C GLN A 59 0.47 -6.59 -7.03
N ALA A 60 0.01 -7.71 -7.58
CA ALA A 60 -0.83 -7.74 -8.77
C ALA A 60 -2.32 -7.52 -8.50
N LEU A 61 -2.83 -7.94 -7.34
CA LEU A 61 -4.27 -7.95 -7.04
C LEU A 61 -4.68 -6.92 -5.98
N ILE A 62 -3.75 -6.52 -5.12
CA ILE A 62 -4.05 -5.61 -4.00
C ILE A 62 -3.50 -4.21 -4.27
N LEU A 63 -2.24 -4.08 -4.67
CA LEU A 63 -1.60 -2.78 -4.92
C LEU A 63 -1.86 -2.26 -6.33
N VAL A 64 -3.14 -2.03 -6.65
CA VAL A 64 -3.64 -1.63 -7.98
C VAL A 64 -3.99 -0.14 -8.06
N ASP A 65 -4.23 0.38 -9.27
CA ASP A 65 -4.51 1.81 -9.52
C ASP A 65 -5.85 2.29 -8.95
N GLU A 66 -6.87 1.42 -8.91
CA GLU A 66 -8.23 1.74 -8.43
C GLU A 66 -8.69 0.77 -7.33
N PRO A 67 -8.04 0.79 -6.14
CA PRO A 67 -8.28 -0.15 -5.05
C PRO A 67 -9.70 -0.10 -4.48
N PHE A 68 -10.47 0.96 -4.74
CA PHE A 68 -11.89 1.04 -4.37
C PHE A 68 -12.72 -0.13 -4.90
N PHE A 69 -12.40 -0.62 -6.10
CA PHE A 69 -13.14 -1.71 -6.75
C PHE A 69 -12.76 -3.10 -6.24
N ASN A 70 -11.77 -3.22 -5.35
CA ASN A 70 -11.47 -4.48 -4.66
C ASN A 70 -12.52 -4.84 -3.59
N GLU A 71 -13.41 -3.91 -3.23
CA GLU A 71 -14.50 -4.17 -2.28
C GLU A 71 -15.60 -5.00 -2.98
N PRO A 72 -16.05 -6.13 -2.41
CA PRO A 72 -17.09 -6.95 -3.00
C PRO A 72 -18.38 -6.16 -3.25
N GLY A 73 -18.95 -6.34 -4.45
CA GLY A 73 -20.19 -5.68 -4.85
C GLY A 73 -19.98 -4.33 -5.56
N HIS A 74 -18.74 -3.82 -5.63
CA HIS A 74 -18.43 -2.58 -6.34
C HIS A 74 -18.15 -2.81 -7.84
N GLU A 75 -18.12 -4.05 -8.33
CA GLU A 75 -17.78 -4.38 -9.72
C GLU A 75 -18.76 -3.75 -10.71
N SER A 76 -20.05 -3.70 -10.34
CA SER A 76 -21.10 -3.06 -11.14
C SER A 76 -20.93 -1.55 -11.31
N GLN A 77 -20.08 -0.91 -10.48
CA GLN A 77 -19.81 0.53 -10.54
C GLN A 77 -18.64 0.88 -11.45
N ILE A 78 -17.87 -0.11 -11.92
CA ILE A 78 -16.73 0.10 -12.82
C ILE A 78 -17.21 0.78 -14.11
N GLY A 79 -16.49 1.81 -14.53
CA GLY A 79 -16.82 2.60 -15.73
C GLY A 79 -17.98 3.60 -15.56
N THR A 80 -18.68 3.58 -14.42
CA THR A 80 -19.75 4.56 -14.15
C THR A 80 -19.17 5.87 -13.61
N ALA A 81 -19.82 7.00 -13.88
CA ALA A 81 -19.39 8.30 -13.35
C ALA A 81 -19.38 8.33 -11.81
N HIS A 82 -20.35 7.65 -11.18
CA HIS A 82 -20.42 7.52 -9.72
C HIS A 82 -19.25 6.70 -9.17
N GLY A 83 -19.00 5.50 -9.72
CA GLY A 83 -17.89 4.64 -9.30
C GLY A 83 -16.54 5.32 -9.47
N GLN A 84 -16.33 6.03 -10.58
CA GLN A 84 -15.10 6.82 -10.78
C GLN A 84 -14.94 7.93 -9.75
N GLN A 85 -16.02 8.60 -9.34
CA GLN A 85 -15.95 9.62 -8.29
C GLN A 85 -15.58 8.99 -6.94
N GLN A 86 -16.15 7.84 -6.59
CA GLN A 86 -15.80 7.12 -5.36
C GLN A 86 -14.35 6.63 -5.38
N SER A 87 -13.90 6.03 -6.49
CA SER A 87 -12.53 5.60 -6.71
C SER A 87 -11.53 6.76 -6.53
N ARG A 88 -11.82 7.94 -7.12
CA ARG A 88 -11.00 9.14 -6.92
C ARG A 88 -10.92 9.58 -5.46
N SER A 89 -12.05 9.65 -4.75
CA SER A 89 -12.08 10.00 -3.32
C SER A 89 -11.27 9.00 -2.48
N TYR A 90 -11.39 7.71 -2.79
CA TYR A 90 -10.63 6.66 -2.13
C TYR A 90 -9.12 6.83 -2.36
N ASN A 91 -8.71 7.05 -3.61
CA ASN A 91 -7.31 7.28 -3.99
C ASN A 91 -6.73 8.54 -3.33
N THR A 92 -7.50 9.62 -3.24
CA THR A 92 -7.08 10.83 -2.53
C THR A 92 -6.67 10.52 -1.09
N ASN A 93 -7.51 9.77 -0.36
CA ASN A 93 -7.20 9.39 1.01
C ASN A 93 -5.96 8.47 1.06
N ILE A 94 -5.92 7.40 0.26
CA ILE A 94 -4.82 6.44 0.31
C ILE A 94 -3.48 7.09 -0.07
N ARG A 95 -3.43 7.95 -1.10
CA ARG A 95 -2.23 8.70 -1.47
C ARG A 95 -1.70 9.52 -0.29
N GLN A 96 -2.58 10.19 0.45
CA GLN A 96 -2.18 10.96 1.64
C GLN A 96 -1.60 10.05 2.73
N GLN A 97 -2.24 8.91 3.02
CA GLN A 97 -1.73 7.97 4.02
C GLN A 97 -0.44 7.27 3.57
N THR A 98 -0.27 7.01 2.27
CA THR A 98 0.97 6.46 1.70
C THR A 98 2.13 7.43 1.92
N VAL A 99 1.95 8.73 1.63
CA VAL A 99 2.98 9.74 1.87
C VAL A 99 3.37 9.80 3.35
N ARG A 100 2.38 9.77 4.26
CA ARG A 100 2.63 9.85 5.70
C ARG A 100 3.26 8.57 6.25
N LEU A 101 2.55 7.45 6.16
CA LEU A 101 2.89 6.23 6.89
C LEU A 101 3.85 5.31 6.12
N ALA A 102 3.77 5.31 4.78
CA ALA A 102 4.58 4.41 3.94
C ALA A 102 5.81 5.10 3.33
N MET A 103 5.95 6.41 3.46
CA MET A 103 7.15 7.16 3.05
C MET A 103 7.79 7.89 4.23
N ILE A 104 7.15 8.92 4.78
CA ILE A 104 7.75 9.75 5.85
C ILE A 104 8.10 8.90 7.06
N ASP A 105 7.13 8.19 7.64
CA ASP A 105 7.36 7.36 8.83
C ASP A 105 8.38 6.24 8.57
N GLN A 106 8.38 5.64 7.37
CA GLN A 106 9.34 4.60 7.01
C GLN A 106 10.77 5.15 6.94
N ILE A 107 10.97 6.32 6.33
CA ILE A 107 12.28 6.96 6.27
C ILE A 107 12.76 7.33 7.68
N GLU A 108 11.90 7.94 8.50
CA GLU A 108 12.26 8.36 9.85
C GLU A 108 12.62 7.16 10.74
N ARG A 109 11.80 6.12 10.74
CA ARG A 109 12.11 4.87 11.45
C ARG A 109 13.42 4.26 10.97
N ALA A 110 13.64 4.24 9.65
CA ALA A 110 14.88 3.71 9.09
C ALA A 110 16.12 4.50 9.51
N GLN A 111 16.02 5.84 9.58
CA GLN A 111 17.09 6.71 10.08
C GLN A 111 17.40 6.48 11.57
N HIS A 112 16.40 6.10 12.36
CA HIS A 112 16.57 5.76 13.78
C HIS A 112 16.95 4.30 14.04
N GLY A 113 17.04 3.48 13.00
CA GLY A 113 17.36 2.06 13.13
C GLY A 113 16.18 1.18 13.60
N GLU A 114 14.95 1.68 13.50
CA GLU A 114 13.72 1.08 14.03
C GLU A 114 12.97 0.18 13.02
N SER A 115 13.66 -0.25 11.97
CA SER A 115 13.16 -1.20 10.97
C SER A 115 14.19 -2.30 10.69
N GLU A 116 13.72 -3.50 10.41
CA GLU A 116 14.55 -4.59 9.90
C GLU A 116 15.04 -4.32 8.47
N PHE A 117 14.46 -3.32 7.79
CA PHE A 117 14.74 -2.96 6.41
C PHE A 117 15.45 -1.61 6.26
N ASN A 118 16.10 -1.09 7.32
CA ASN A 118 16.71 0.25 7.35
C ASN A 118 17.52 0.59 6.07
N GLU A 119 18.46 -0.28 5.71
CA GLU A 119 19.35 -0.04 4.56
C GLU A 119 18.57 0.04 3.23
N VAL A 120 17.65 -0.90 3.01
CA VAL A 120 16.86 -0.97 1.77
C VAL A 120 15.91 0.22 1.66
N ILE A 121 15.27 0.62 2.77
CA ILE A 121 14.38 1.78 2.80
C ILE A 121 15.16 3.05 2.43
N LEU A 122 16.28 3.31 3.10
CA LEU A 122 17.08 4.51 2.86
C LEU A 122 17.64 4.52 1.43
N ALA A 123 18.16 3.39 0.95
CA ALA A 123 18.66 3.26 -0.42
C ALA A 123 17.56 3.47 -1.47
N HIS A 124 16.37 2.89 -1.26
CA HIS A 124 15.21 3.07 -2.15
C HIS A 124 14.86 4.55 -2.30
N PHE A 125 14.67 5.24 -1.18
CA PHE A 125 14.27 6.64 -1.18
C PHE A 125 15.38 7.57 -1.70
N ALA A 126 16.66 7.27 -1.44
CA ALA A 126 17.78 8.01 -2.01
C ALA A 126 17.83 7.90 -3.54
N LEU A 127 17.68 6.67 -4.07
CA LEU A 127 17.71 6.40 -5.51
C LEU A 127 16.49 6.96 -6.26
N LYS A 128 15.33 7.02 -5.59
CA LYS A 128 14.04 7.39 -6.19
C LYS A 128 13.55 8.79 -5.86
N LYS A 129 14.33 9.59 -5.14
CA LYS A 129 13.88 10.90 -4.63
C LYS A 129 13.26 11.82 -5.69
N GLU A 130 13.88 11.93 -6.87
CA GLU A 130 13.38 12.81 -7.93
C GLU A 130 12.05 12.30 -8.51
N ASP A 131 11.95 10.99 -8.77
CA ASP A 131 10.71 10.34 -9.23
C ASP A 131 9.58 10.54 -8.20
N ILE A 132 9.89 10.31 -6.93
CA ILE A 132 8.93 10.43 -5.81
C ILE A 132 8.45 11.88 -5.67
N LEU A 133 9.35 12.86 -5.73
CA LEU A 133 8.96 14.27 -5.66
C LEU A 133 8.10 14.69 -6.85
N GLY A 134 8.39 14.18 -8.05
CA GLY A 134 7.55 14.39 -9.23
C GLY A 134 6.15 13.81 -9.05
N ILE A 135 6.04 12.56 -8.62
CA ILE A 135 4.76 11.86 -8.41
C ILE A 135 3.95 12.53 -7.30
N VAL A 136 4.54 12.75 -6.12
CA VAL A 136 3.82 13.35 -4.98
C VAL A 136 3.51 14.82 -5.25
N GLY A 137 4.35 15.53 -6.01
CA GLY A 137 4.06 16.88 -6.50
C GLY A 137 2.82 16.92 -7.40
N ALA A 138 2.68 15.96 -8.31
CA ALA A 138 1.48 15.81 -9.13
C ALA A 138 0.25 15.47 -8.29
N TRP A 139 0.36 14.55 -7.32
CA TRP A 139 -0.73 14.25 -6.38
C TRP A 139 -1.11 15.46 -5.53
N LYS A 140 -0.14 16.29 -5.14
CA LYS A 140 -0.41 17.52 -4.41
C LYS A 140 -1.27 18.49 -5.22
N ALA A 141 -1.03 18.60 -6.52
CA ALA A 141 -1.81 19.43 -7.42
C ALA A 141 -3.21 18.85 -7.71
N ASP A 142 -3.32 17.51 -7.79
CA ASP A 142 -4.56 16.79 -8.11
C ASP A 142 -5.49 16.62 -6.89
N THR A 143 -4.97 16.02 -5.82
CA THR A 143 -5.77 15.54 -4.68
C THR A 143 -5.56 16.32 -3.38
N GLY A 144 -4.64 17.30 -3.37
CA GLY A 144 -4.42 18.17 -2.21
C GLY A 144 -3.63 17.51 -1.08
N ILE A 145 -2.55 16.78 -1.39
CA ILE A 145 -1.56 16.35 -0.37
C ILE A 145 -1.22 17.52 0.56
N ASN A 146 -1.25 17.27 1.87
CA ASN A 146 -1.01 18.30 2.88
C ASN A 146 0.36 18.96 2.66
N GLN A 147 0.40 20.29 2.70
CA GLN A 147 1.63 21.06 2.45
C GLN A 147 2.74 20.73 3.44
N ALA A 148 2.42 20.50 4.71
CA ALA A 148 3.40 20.14 5.72
C ALA A 148 3.98 18.75 5.45
N ASP A 149 3.15 17.77 5.09
CA ASP A 149 3.61 16.43 4.73
C ASP A 149 4.51 16.47 3.48
N PHE A 150 4.13 17.22 2.45
CA PHE A 150 4.96 17.40 1.25
C PHE A 150 6.32 18.01 1.58
N ASN A 151 6.34 19.09 2.38
CA ASN A 151 7.58 19.74 2.79
C ASN A 151 8.45 18.81 3.64
N ARG A 152 7.83 18.02 4.53
CA ARG A 152 8.54 17.04 5.36
C ARG A 152 9.18 15.94 4.51
N LEU A 153 8.43 15.38 3.57
CA LEU A 153 8.94 14.39 2.63
C LEU A 153 10.12 14.96 1.83
N GLN A 154 9.99 16.17 1.29
CA GLN A 154 11.06 16.81 0.52
C GLN A 154 12.32 17.02 1.35
N GLN A 155 12.18 17.46 2.60
CA GLN A 155 13.31 17.62 3.52
C GLN A 155 14.02 16.28 3.76
N LEU A 156 13.27 15.23 4.09
CA LEU A 156 13.81 13.89 4.31
C LEU A 156 14.56 13.38 3.09
N LEU A 157 13.93 13.39 1.92
CA LEU A 157 14.53 12.93 0.67
C LEU A 157 15.80 13.69 0.29
N THR A 158 15.85 15.01 0.52
CA THR A 158 17.02 15.84 0.22
C THR A 158 18.19 15.53 1.16
N SER A 159 17.91 15.09 2.38
CA SER A 159 18.93 14.72 3.38
C SER A 159 19.56 13.34 3.14
N LEU A 160 18.91 12.48 2.34
CA LEU A 160 19.44 11.17 2.01
C LEU A 160 20.61 11.30 1.02
N LYS A 161 21.69 10.59 1.32
CA LYS A 161 22.91 10.57 0.49
C LYS A 161 22.76 9.62 -0.68
#